data_AF-A0A7L3BGD4-F1
#
_entry.id   AF-A0A7L3BGD4-F1
#
_cell.length_a   1.000
_cell.length_b   1.000
_cell.length_c   1.000
_cell.angle_alpha   90.00
_cell.angle_beta   90.00
_cell.angle_gamma   90.00
#
_symmetry.space_group_name_H-M   'P 1'
#
loop_
_entity.id
_entity.type
_entity.pdbx_description
1 polymer ?
#
loop_
_entity_poly.entity_id
_entity_poly.type
_entity_poly.pdbx_seq_one_letter_code
_entity_poly.pdbx_strand_id
1 'polypeptide(L)'
;SSRDEDDINDVTSMAGVNLNEENACILATNSELIGTVIHSCADEPFLSSEALQKKILNIGKRHDITELNSDVVNLISHATQERLRGLLEKLTVIAQHRVSTHKGSDSYIVSSDTRAQLRFLEKLDHLEKQRKDEEEREMLLRAAKSRYNKEDPEQLRLKQKAKEMQQLELAQMQQREANLTALAAIGPRKKRPLDSSNIGSGLEGLNGNTVAPGSSGFSLTKQLLHPRITRVCLRDLIFCMEQEREMKHSLTLYRALLK
;
A
#
# COMPACT_ATOMS: atom_id res chain seq x y z
N SER A 1 39.59 63.76 -12.21
CA SER A 1 38.96 64.04 -10.91
C SER A 1 37.49 63.71 -11.06
N SER A 2 37.07 62.53 -10.61
CA SER A 2 35.68 62.03 -10.77
C SER A 2 35.47 60.78 -9.91
N ARG A 3 35.87 60.85 -8.63
CA ARG A 3 35.67 59.75 -7.66
C ARG A 3 34.93 60.17 -6.40
N ASP A 4 34.52 61.43 -6.28
CA ASP A 4 33.91 61.97 -5.05
C ASP A 4 32.40 62.28 -5.21
N GLU A 5 31.78 61.91 -6.34
CA GLU A 5 30.34 62.18 -6.62
C GLU A 5 29.44 60.94 -6.53
N ASP A 6 30.02 59.74 -6.38
CA ASP A 6 29.24 58.48 -6.32
C ASP A 6 28.78 58.12 -4.89
N ASP A 7 29.34 58.76 -3.86
CA ASP A 7 29.02 58.47 -2.45
C ASP A 7 27.77 59.22 -1.94
N ILE A 8 27.32 60.27 -2.63
CA ILE A 8 26.21 61.13 -2.18
C ILE A 8 24.82 60.53 -2.45
N ASN A 9 24.74 59.51 -3.31
CA ASN A 9 23.48 58.87 -3.71
C ASN A 9 23.42 57.38 -3.30
N ASP A 10 24.44 56.85 -2.62
CA ASP A 10 24.41 55.50 -2.07
C ASP A 10 23.78 55.51 -0.67
N VAL A 11 22.49 55.19 -0.63
CA VAL A 11 21.66 55.11 0.57
C VAL A 11 22.24 54.11 1.59
N THR A 12 22.97 53.11 1.11
CA THR A 12 23.56 52.05 1.94
C THR A 12 24.77 52.56 2.72
N SER A 13 25.60 53.36 2.06
CA SER A 13 26.73 54.06 2.66
C SER A 13 26.28 55.15 3.66
N MET A 14 25.18 55.88 3.37
CA MET A 14 24.57 56.83 4.32
C MET A 14 24.03 56.16 5.60
N ALA A 15 23.55 54.91 5.50
CA ALA A 15 23.09 54.12 6.64
C ALA A 15 24.25 53.48 7.44
N GLY A 16 25.50 53.68 7.02
CA GLY A 16 26.69 53.09 7.64
C GLY A 16 26.80 51.58 7.43
N VAL A 17 26.11 51.02 6.43
CA VAL A 17 26.06 49.58 6.17
C VAL A 17 27.01 49.25 5.02
N ASN A 18 28.08 48.53 5.31
CA ASN A 18 29.03 48.08 4.29
C ASN A 18 28.57 46.74 3.70
N LEU A 19 27.89 46.79 2.55
CA LEU A 19 27.40 45.61 1.85
C LEU A 19 28.48 44.57 1.54
N ASN A 20 29.72 45.01 1.32
CA ASN A 20 30.83 44.10 1.01
C ASN A 20 31.27 43.32 2.26
N GLU A 21 31.23 43.96 3.42
CA GLU A 21 31.52 43.33 4.70
C GLU A 21 30.39 42.39 5.14
N GLU A 22 29.12 42.80 4.96
CA GLU A 22 27.96 41.97 5.26
C GLU A 22 27.91 40.74 4.33
N ASN A 23 28.14 40.91 3.03
CA ASN A 23 28.25 39.78 2.10
C ASN A 23 29.42 38.85 2.45
N ALA A 24 30.57 39.39 2.84
CA ALA A 24 31.71 38.58 3.28
C ALA A 24 31.39 37.81 4.57
N CYS A 25 30.69 38.43 5.52
CA CYS A 25 30.23 37.79 6.74
C CYS A 25 29.24 36.66 6.42
N ILE A 26 28.21 36.91 5.60
CA ILE A 26 27.24 35.89 5.19
C ILE A 26 27.92 34.70 4.51
N LEU A 27 28.89 34.94 3.62
CA LEU A 27 29.65 33.87 2.96
C LEU A 27 30.52 33.08 3.94
N ALA A 28 31.17 33.74 4.90
CA ALA A 28 31.98 33.10 5.92
C ALA A 28 31.13 32.23 6.87
N THR A 29 30.00 32.75 7.36
CA THR A 29 29.10 32.03 8.28
C THR A 29 28.43 30.84 7.59
N ASN A 30 28.04 31.00 6.32
CA ASN A 30 27.55 29.87 5.53
C ASN A 30 28.66 28.85 5.27
N SER A 31 29.89 29.28 4.99
CA SER A 31 31.02 28.36 4.79
C SER A 31 31.40 27.60 6.06
N GLU A 32 31.31 28.22 7.24
CA GLU A 32 31.59 27.58 8.52
C GLU A 32 30.49 26.59 8.91
N LEU A 33 29.21 26.97 8.73
CA LEU A 33 28.06 26.11 8.97
C LEU A 33 28.02 24.94 7.97
N ILE A 34 28.33 25.19 6.70
CA ILE A 34 28.39 24.14 5.66
C ILE A 34 29.65 23.28 5.86
N GLY A 35 30.79 23.86 6.23
CA GLY A 35 32.04 23.14 6.49
C GLY A 35 31.95 22.19 7.69
N THR A 36 31.26 22.60 8.75
CA THR A 36 31.00 21.74 9.93
C THR A 36 29.96 20.66 9.63
N VAL A 37 28.95 20.92 8.79
CA VAL A 37 27.94 19.93 8.39
C VAL A 37 28.46 18.91 7.38
N ILE A 38 29.39 19.30 6.48
CA ILE A 38 29.91 18.42 5.43
C ILE A 38 31.07 17.53 5.93
N HIS A 39 31.78 17.89 7.00
CA HIS A 39 32.93 17.12 7.53
C HIS A 39 32.70 16.41 8.88
N SER A 40 31.51 16.43 9.47
CA SER A 40 31.27 15.85 10.82
C SER A 40 30.89 14.35 10.83
N CYS A 41 30.73 13.68 9.69
CA CYS A 41 30.55 12.23 9.70
C CYS A 41 31.90 11.55 9.84
N ALA A 42 32.24 11.10 11.05
CA ALA A 42 33.29 10.12 11.22
C ALA A 42 32.95 8.89 10.36
N ASP A 43 33.95 8.36 9.65
CA ASP A 43 33.82 7.15 8.84
C ASP A 43 33.71 5.94 9.77
N GLU A 44 32.54 5.79 10.38
CA GLU A 44 32.25 4.73 11.32
C GLU A 44 31.72 3.50 10.57
N PRO A 45 32.26 2.30 10.87
CA PRO A 45 31.78 1.08 10.27
C PRO A 45 30.33 0.81 10.71
N PHE A 46 29.43 0.61 9.73
CA PHE A 46 28.02 0.25 9.94
C PHE A 46 27.81 -1.05 10.73
N LEU A 47 28.61 -2.08 10.43
CA LEU A 47 28.63 -3.36 11.11
C LEU A 47 29.63 -3.34 12.29
N SER A 48 29.37 -4.18 13.30
CA SER A 48 30.33 -4.42 14.39
C SER A 48 31.63 -5.03 13.85
N SER A 49 32.70 -4.24 13.83
CA SER A 49 34.01 -4.65 13.30
C SER A 49 34.56 -5.90 13.98
N GLU A 50 34.44 -6.00 15.30
CA GLU A 50 34.94 -7.17 16.06
C GLU A 50 34.22 -8.46 15.69
N ALA A 51 32.88 -8.42 15.63
CA ALA A 51 32.08 -9.60 15.29
C ALA A 51 32.29 -10.02 13.82
N LEU A 52 32.40 -9.03 12.93
CA LEU A 52 32.66 -9.25 11.51
C LEU A 52 34.05 -9.86 11.29
N GLN A 53 35.09 -9.30 11.91
CA GLN A 53 36.45 -9.81 11.83
C GLN A 53 36.55 -11.25 12.34
N LYS A 54 35.94 -11.56 13.50
CA LYS A 54 35.90 -12.94 14.04
C LYS A 54 35.23 -13.92 13.06
N LYS A 55 34.13 -13.52 12.41
CA LYS A 55 33.45 -14.35 11.41
C LYS A 55 34.29 -14.55 10.16
N ILE A 56 34.92 -13.49 9.64
CA ILE A 56 35.78 -13.57 8.45
C ILE A 56 36.97 -14.49 8.73
N LEU A 57 37.65 -14.32 9.87
CA LEU A 57 38.78 -15.19 10.25
C LEU A 57 38.34 -16.65 10.46
N ASN A 58 37.17 -16.90 11.06
CA ASN A 58 36.64 -18.26 11.21
C ASN A 58 36.43 -18.95 9.86
N ILE A 59 35.84 -18.23 8.89
CA ILE A 59 35.65 -18.74 7.52
C ILE A 59 37.01 -18.91 6.83
N GLY A 60 37.91 -17.94 6.99
CA GLY A 60 39.24 -17.87 6.39
C GLY A 60 40.22 -18.94 6.86
N LYS A 61 40.06 -19.46 8.08
CA LYS A 61 40.85 -20.61 8.58
C LYS A 61 40.75 -21.85 7.69
N ARG A 62 39.63 -22.05 7.00
CA ARG A 62 39.47 -23.17 6.04
C ARG A 62 40.19 -22.93 4.71
N HIS A 63 40.70 -21.72 4.50
CA HIS A 63 41.37 -21.24 3.30
C HIS A 63 42.77 -20.72 3.63
N ASP A 64 43.34 -21.10 4.79
CA ASP A 64 44.67 -20.69 5.27
C ASP A 64 44.88 -19.19 5.46
N ILE A 65 43.81 -18.43 5.70
CA ILE A 65 43.86 -16.99 6.03
C ILE A 65 43.88 -16.82 7.55
N THR A 66 45.02 -16.38 8.08
CA THR A 66 45.26 -16.22 9.52
C THR A 66 45.08 -14.79 10.03
N GLU A 67 45.26 -13.78 9.17
CA GLU A 67 45.21 -12.36 9.53
C GLU A 67 44.37 -11.55 8.53
N LEU A 68 43.79 -10.45 9.00
CA LEU A 68 42.92 -9.57 8.22
C LEU A 68 43.15 -8.11 8.62
N ASN A 69 43.37 -7.24 7.64
CA ASN A 69 43.49 -5.79 7.84
C ASN A 69 42.12 -5.18 8.25
N SER A 70 42.13 -4.26 9.22
CA SER A 70 40.96 -3.47 9.65
C SER A 70 40.29 -2.72 8.49
N ASP A 71 41.06 -2.25 7.51
CA ASP A 71 40.51 -1.50 6.37
C ASP A 71 39.58 -2.36 5.52
N VAL A 72 39.87 -3.66 5.41
CA VAL A 72 39.02 -4.61 4.67
C VAL A 72 37.70 -4.83 5.43
N VAL A 73 37.74 -4.88 6.76
CA VAL A 73 36.54 -4.99 7.59
C VAL A 73 35.66 -3.76 7.41
N ASN A 74 36.25 -2.57 7.44
CA ASN A 74 35.54 -1.31 7.21
C ASN A 74 34.96 -1.26 5.79
N LEU A 75 35.72 -1.63 4.76
CA LEU A 75 35.24 -1.67 3.38
C LEU A 75 34.03 -2.60 3.20
N ILE A 76 34.08 -3.81 3.77
CA ILE A 76 32.94 -4.75 3.74
C ILE A 76 31.73 -4.16 4.47
N SER A 77 31.97 -3.46 5.57
CA SER A 77 30.94 -2.76 6.34
C SER A 77 30.22 -1.70 5.50
N HIS A 78 30.98 -0.82 4.84
CA HIS A 78 30.42 0.20 3.94
C HIS A 78 29.76 -0.39 2.71
N ALA A 79 30.36 -1.42 2.08
CA ALA A 79 29.75 -2.10 0.96
C ALA A 79 28.40 -2.76 1.35
N THR A 80 28.30 -3.29 2.57
CA THR A 80 27.04 -3.83 3.10
C THR A 80 26.01 -2.72 3.33
N GLN A 81 26.42 -1.60 3.90
CA GLN A 81 25.55 -0.43 4.08
C GLN A 81 25.02 0.09 2.74
N GLU A 82 25.88 0.25 1.73
CA GLU A 82 25.48 0.71 0.40
C GLU A 82 24.56 -0.31 -0.30
N ARG A 83 24.80 -1.61 -0.12
CA ARG A 83 23.86 -2.62 -0.61
C ARG A 83 22.49 -2.51 0.07
N LEU A 84 22.45 -2.33 1.39
CA LEU A 84 21.20 -2.15 2.13
C LEU A 84 20.48 -0.86 1.73
N ARG A 85 21.22 0.23 1.49
CA ARG A 85 20.67 1.49 0.98
C ARG A 85 19.99 1.29 -0.37
N GLY A 86 20.68 0.66 -1.34
CA GLY A 86 20.11 0.38 -2.65
C GLY A 86 18.88 -0.53 -2.59
N LEU A 87 18.83 -1.48 -1.63
CA LEU A 87 17.64 -2.29 -1.38
C LEU A 87 16.48 -1.44 -0.84
N LEU A 88 16.74 -0.56 0.12
CA LEU A 88 15.73 0.33 0.70
C LEU A 88 15.17 1.32 -0.35
N GLU A 89 16.01 1.83 -1.24
CA GLU A 89 15.58 2.69 -2.35
C GLU A 89 14.60 1.96 -3.27
N LYS A 90 14.94 0.74 -3.70
CA LYS A 90 14.05 -0.10 -4.52
C LYS A 90 12.74 -0.40 -3.80
N LEU A 91 12.81 -0.78 -2.52
CA LEU A 91 11.62 -1.05 -1.71
C LEU A 91 10.73 0.19 -1.57
N THR A 92 11.33 1.37 -1.44
CA THR A 92 10.60 2.64 -1.37
C THR A 92 9.83 2.88 -2.66
N VAL A 93 10.48 2.71 -3.82
CA VAL A 93 9.83 2.83 -5.13
C VAL A 93 8.70 1.83 -5.29
N ILE A 94 8.91 0.55 -4.92
CA ILE A 94 7.88 -0.49 -4.98
C ILE A 94 6.68 -0.14 -4.09
N ALA A 95 6.94 0.26 -2.84
CA ALA A 95 5.89 0.59 -1.89
C ALA A 95 5.10 1.84 -2.33
N GLN A 96 5.78 2.84 -2.91
CA GLN A 96 5.14 4.00 -3.53
C GLN A 96 4.25 3.60 -4.70
N HIS A 97 4.73 2.76 -5.63
CA HIS A 97 3.92 2.28 -6.76
C HIS A 97 2.69 1.50 -6.31
N ARG A 98 2.80 0.72 -5.23
CA ARG A 98 1.66 -0.04 -4.69
C ARG A 98 0.58 0.87 -4.09
N VAL A 99 0.97 1.94 -3.42
CA VAL A 99 0.04 2.89 -2.77
C VAL A 99 -0.47 3.94 -3.76
N SER A 100 0.30 4.25 -4.80
CA SER A 100 -0.08 5.17 -5.87
C SER A 100 -1.24 4.59 -6.68
N THR A 101 -2.39 5.27 -6.64
CA THR A 101 -3.52 4.95 -7.50
C THR A 101 -3.34 5.62 -8.86
N HIS A 102 -2.89 4.86 -9.86
CA HIS A 102 -2.70 5.32 -11.24
C HIS A 102 -4.02 5.46 -12.03
N LYS A 103 -5.17 5.49 -11.35
CA LYS A 103 -6.47 5.67 -12.00
C LYS A 103 -6.61 7.15 -12.38
N GLY A 104 -6.36 7.48 -13.64
CA GLY A 104 -6.57 8.82 -14.20
C GLY A 104 -5.30 9.57 -14.60
N SER A 105 -4.12 8.93 -14.64
CA SER A 105 -2.92 9.50 -15.25
C SER A 105 -2.86 9.14 -16.74
N ASP A 106 -2.87 10.16 -17.60
CA ASP A 106 -2.80 10.01 -19.08
C ASP A 106 -1.56 9.23 -19.58
N SER A 107 -0.53 9.09 -18.73
CA SER A 107 0.70 8.35 -19.06
C SER A 107 0.61 6.84 -18.84
N TYR A 108 -0.50 6.31 -18.31
CA TYR A 108 -0.65 4.87 -18.02
C TYR A 108 -1.79 4.26 -18.83
N ILE A 109 -1.46 3.24 -19.61
CA ILE A 109 -2.43 2.45 -20.37
C ILE A 109 -2.60 1.10 -19.65
N VAL A 110 -3.86 0.67 -19.47
CA VAL A 110 -4.16 -0.65 -18.91
C VAL A 110 -3.80 -1.72 -19.94
N SER A 111 -2.67 -2.41 -19.75
CA SER A 111 -2.17 -3.41 -20.70
C SER A 111 -2.91 -4.76 -20.60
N SER A 112 -3.33 -5.18 -19.41
CA SER A 112 -4.14 -6.39 -19.22
C SER A 112 -4.91 -6.34 -17.89
N ASP A 113 -6.22 -6.64 -17.95
CA ASP A 113 -7.05 -6.78 -16.76
C ASP A 113 -7.39 -8.25 -16.52
N THR A 114 -6.36 -9.03 -16.17
CA THR A 114 -6.48 -10.47 -15.85
C THR A 114 -7.45 -10.71 -14.69
N ARG A 115 -7.59 -9.75 -13.77
CA ARG A 115 -8.51 -9.85 -12.65
C ARG A 115 -9.96 -9.72 -13.10
N ALA A 116 -10.28 -8.79 -14.01
CA ALA A 116 -11.61 -8.74 -14.61
C ALA A 116 -11.90 -9.97 -15.48
N GLN A 117 -10.90 -10.47 -16.23
CA GLN A 117 -11.04 -11.71 -16.98
C GLN A 117 -11.34 -12.91 -16.07
N LEU A 118 -10.64 -13.04 -14.93
CA LEU A 118 -10.91 -14.08 -13.92
C LEU A 118 -12.32 -13.95 -13.32
N ARG A 119 -12.76 -12.73 -12.98
CA ARG A 119 -14.14 -12.49 -12.51
C ARG A 119 -15.20 -12.83 -13.55
N PHE A 120 -14.89 -12.60 -14.83
CA PHE A 120 -15.77 -13.00 -15.92
C PHE A 120 -15.90 -14.52 -16.02
N LEU A 121 -14.78 -15.24 -15.92
CA LEU A 121 -14.78 -16.72 -15.89
C LEU A 121 -15.55 -17.26 -14.67
N GLU A 122 -15.34 -16.68 -13.49
CA GLU A 122 -16.09 -17.02 -12.27
C GLU A 122 -17.60 -16.81 -12.46
N LYS A 123 -18.00 -15.73 -13.14
CA LYS A 123 -19.41 -15.47 -13.47
C LYS A 123 -19.97 -16.49 -14.47
N LEU A 124 -19.19 -16.91 -15.46
CA LEU A 124 -19.60 -17.96 -16.40
C LEU A 124 -19.80 -19.30 -15.70
N ASP A 125 -18.89 -19.69 -14.81
CA ASP A 125 -19.01 -20.90 -14.00
C ASP A 125 -20.28 -20.87 -13.13
N HIS A 126 -20.57 -19.72 -12.51
CA HIS A 126 -21.80 -19.55 -11.75
C HIS A 126 -23.06 -19.71 -12.61
N LEU A 127 -23.08 -19.16 -13.83
CA LEU A 127 -24.20 -19.30 -14.76
C LEU A 127 -24.35 -20.73 -15.28
N GLU A 128 -23.26 -21.44 -15.53
CA GLU A 128 -23.31 -22.85 -15.93
C GLU A 128 -23.88 -23.72 -14.81
N LYS A 129 -23.45 -23.47 -13.57
CA LYS A 129 -24.00 -24.14 -12.40
C LYS A 129 -25.50 -23.88 -12.23
N GLN A 130 -25.92 -22.62 -12.32
CA GLN A 130 -27.35 -22.26 -12.24
C GLN A 130 -28.17 -23.00 -13.30
N ARG A 131 -27.69 -23.06 -14.54
CA ARG A 131 -28.38 -23.78 -15.63
C ARG A 131 -28.53 -25.27 -15.32
N LYS A 132 -27.48 -25.92 -14.82
CA LYS A 132 -27.53 -27.34 -14.43
C LYS A 132 -28.50 -27.57 -13.27
N ASP A 133 -28.46 -26.72 -12.24
CA ASP A 133 -29.38 -26.79 -11.11
C ASP A 133 -30.85 -26.60 -11.55
N GLU A 134 -31.10 -25.70 -12.51
CA GLU A 134 -32.42 -25.49 -13.13
C GLU A 134 -32.88 -26.69 -13.97
N GLU A 135 -31.99 -27.28 -14.77
CA GLU A 135 -32.28 -28.49 -15.56
C GLU A 135 -32.60 -29.69 -14.65
N GLU A 136 -31.83 -29.89 -13.57
CA GLU A 136 -32.10 -30.93 -12.57
C GLU A 136 -33.44 -30.70 -11.87
N ARG A 137 -33.75 -29.44 -11.53
CA ARG A 137 -35.03 -29.03 -10.96
C ARG A 137 -36.19 -29.32 -11.93
N GLU A 138 -36.05 -28.96 -13.20
CA GLU A 138 -37.07 -29.20 -14.22
C GLU A 138 -37.28 -30.70 -14.42
N MET A 139 -36.21 -31.49 -14.49
CA MET A 139 -36.27 -32.94 -14.59
C MET A 139 -37.02 -33.56 -13.42
N LEU A 140 -36.74 -33.13 -12.18
CA LEU A 140 -37.42 -33.62 -10.99
C LEU A 140 -38.92 -33.27 -11.02
N LEU A 141 -39.26 -32.04 -11.39
CA LEU A 141 -40.66 -31.60 -11.54
C LEU A 141 -41.38 -32.36 -12.66
N ARG A 142 -40.69 -32.64 -13.77
CA ARG A 142 -41.22 -33.40 -14.91
C ARG A 142 -41.46 -34.87 -14.54
N ALA A 143 -40.52 -35.49 -13.83
CA ALA A 143 -40.67 -36.86 -13.31
C ALA A 143 -41.86 -36.95 -12.34
N ALA A 144 -42.01 -35.99 -11.42
CA ALA A 144 -43.13 -35.92 -10.48
C ALA A 144 -44.50 -35.67 -11.14
N LYS A 145 -44.54 -35.03 -12.32
CA LYS A 145 -45.78 -34.79 -13.10
C LYS A 145 -46.14 -35.92 -14.06
N SER A 146 -45.28 -36.92 -14.22
CA SER A 146 -45.56 -38.07 -15.09
C SER A 146 -46.78 -38.87 -14.60
N ARG A 147 -47.60 -39.38 -15.52
CA ARG A 147 -48.85 -40.10 -15.22
C ARG A 147 -48.73 -41.62 -15.33
N TYR A 148 -47.51 -42.16 -15.36
CA TYR A 148 -47.25 -43.59 -15.55
C TYR A 148 -47.09 -44.24 -14.17
N ASN A 149 -48.05 -45.07 -13.75
CA ASN A 149 -48.09 -45.87 -12.51
C ASN A 149 -48.18 -45.15 -11.15
N LYS A 150 -49.42 -44.82 -10.74
CA LYS A 150 -49.75 -44.14 -9.46
C LYS A 150 -49.41 -44.91 -8.17
N GLU A 151 -49.03 -46.18 -8.25
CA GLU A 151 -48.73 -47.05 -7.09
C GLU A 151 -47.23 -47.37 -6.95
N ASP A 152 -46.39 -46.80 -7.81
CA ASP A 152 -44.94 -46.98 -7.70
C ASP A 152 -44.39 -46.18 -6.49
N PRO A 153 -43.80 -46.85 -5.48
CA PRO A 153 -43.22 -46.18 -4.32
C PRO A 153 -42.12 -45.19 -4.70
N GLU A 154 -41.40 -45.39 -5.81
CA GLU A 154 -40.38 -44.44 -6.28
C GLU A 154 -40.99 -43.15 -6.82
N GLN A 155 -42.12 -43.22 -7.53
CA GLN A 155 -42.84 -42.05 -8.04
C GLN A 155 -43.40 -41.19 -6.90
N LEU A 156 -43.89 -41.82 -5.81
CA LEU A 156 -44.33 -41.11 -4.61
C LEU A 156 -43.19 -40.34 -3.93
N ARG A 157 -42.00 -40.94 -3.83
CA ARG A 157 -40.80 -40.25 -3.29
C ARG A 157 -40.37 -39.08 -4.16
N LEU A 158 -40.38 -39.23 -5.48
CA LEU A 158 -40.06 -38.14 -6.42
C LEU A 158 -41.04 -36.97 -6.29
N LYS A 159 -42.34 -37.25 -6.17
CA LYS A 159 -43.37 -36.23 -5.95
C LYS A 159 -43.23 -35.53 -4.60
N GLN A 160 -42.90 -36.27 -3.54
CA GLN A 160 -42.61 -35.68 -2.23
C GLN A 160 -41.39 -34.77 -2.29
N LYS A 161 -40.29 -35.23 -2.91
CA LYS A 161 -39.05 -34.45 -3.09
C LYS A 161 -39.29 -33.17 -3.89
N ALA A 162 -40.11 -33.22 -4.93
CA ALA A 162 -40.51 -32.05 -5.70
C ALA A 162 -41.33 -31.04 -4.87
N LYS A 163 -42.23 -31.51 -4.01
CA LYS A 163 -43.04 -30.66 -3.12
C LYS A 163 -42.18 -29.98 -2.04
N GLU A 164 -41.27 -30.73 -1.43
CA GLU A 164 -40.32 -30.20 -0.45
C GLU A 164 -39.40 -29.14 -1.06
N MET A 165 -38.89 -29.40 -2.27
CA MET A 165 -38.08 -28.44 -3.04
C MET A 165 -38.83 -27.12 -3.33
N GLN A 166 -40.13 -27.18 -3.65
CA GLN A 166 -40.96 -25.98 -3.83
C GLN A 166 -41.17 -25.21 -2.52
N GLN A 167 -41.41 -25.91 -1.41
CA GLN A 167 -41.57 -25.26 -0.11
C GLN A 167 -40.28 -24.57 0.34
N LEU A 168 -39.14 -25.21 0.15
CA LEU A 168 -37.84 -24.63 0.47
C LEU A 168 -37.55 -23.37 -0.36
N GLU A 169 -37.86 -23.39 -1.66
CA GLU A 169 -37.69 -22.22 -2.54
C GLU A 169 -38.57 -21.04 -2.09
N LEU A 170 -39.85 -21.30 -1.78
CA LEU A 170 -40.76 -20.27 -1.28
C LEU A 170 -40.27 -19.68 0.05
N ALA A 171 -39.81 -20.52 0.98
CA ALA A 171 -39.25 -20.08 2.25
C ALA A 171 -37.98 -19.23 2.05
N GLN A 172 -37.11 -19.62 1.11
CA GLN A 172 -35.90 -18.85 0.78
C GLN A 172 -36.24 -17.51 0.12
N MET A 173 -37.27 -17.47 -0.74
CA MET A 173 -37.76 -16.24 -1.35
C MET A 173 -38.29 -15.28 -0.28
N GLN A 174 -39.15 -15.78 0.62
CA GLN A 174 -39.67 -15.01 1.75
C GLN A 174 -38.55 -14.50 2.66
N GLN A 175 -37.54 -15.31 2.94
CA GLN A 175 -36.39 -14.88 3.75
C GLN A 175 -35.60 -13.75 3.05
N ARG A 176 -35.38 -13.84 1.73
CA ARG A 176 -34.72 -12.79 0.95
C ARG A 176 -35.53 -11.49 0.96
N GLU A 177 -36.84 -11.58 0.79
CA GLU A 177 -37.76 -10.43 0.86
C GLU A 177 -37.77 -9.78 2.26
N ALA A 178 -37.79 -10.59 3.32
CA ALA A 178 -37.69 -10.11 4.70
C ALA A 178 -36.36 -9.37 4.94
N ASN A 179 -35.24 -9.92 4.44
CA ASN A 179 -33.93 -9.27 4.55
C ASN A 179 -33.86 -7.96 3.77
N LEU A 180 -34.40 -7.90 2.56
CA LEU A 180 -34.48 -6.66 1.77
C LEU A 180 -35.32 -5.60 2.49
N THR A 181 -36.45 -6.00 3.06
CA THR A 181 -37.35 -5.12 3.82
C THR A 181 -36.66 -4.62 5.10
N ALA A 182 -35.92 -5.49 5.81
CA ALA A 182 -35.15 -5.11 6.98
C ALA A 182 -34.03 -4.11 6.64
N LEU A 183 -33.30 -4.32 5.54
CA LEU A 183 -32.28 -3.37 5.06
C LEU A 183 -32.87 -2.00 4.70
N ALA A 184 -34.04 -1.97 4.06
CA ALA A 184 -34.75 -0.73 3.78
C ALA A 184 -35.23 -0.02 5.06
N ALA A 185 -35.69 -0.79 6.06
CA ALA A 185 -36.19 -0.28 7.33
C ALA A 185 -35.08 0.22 8.29
N ILE A 186 -33.84 -0.28 8.17
CA ILE A 186 -32.71 0.12 9.02
C ILE A 186 -32.40 1.63 8.93
N GLY A 187 -32.75 2.29 7.82
CA GLY A 187 -32.60 3.74 7.63
C GLY A 187 -31.14 4.24 7.68
N PRO A 188 -30.89 5.53 7.40
CA PRO A 188 -29.56 6.12 7.50
C PRO A 188 -29.12 6.18 8.97
N ARG A 189 -28.37 5.19 9.45
CA ARG A 189 -27.81 5.22 10.80
C ARG A 189 -26.68 6.25 10.89
N LYS A 190 -26.91 7.33 11.65
CA LYS A 190 -25.81 8.02 12.38
C LYS A 190 -25.22 7.00 13.34
N LYS A 191 -23.97 6.56 13.10
CA LYS A 191 -23.25 5.74 14.07
C LYS A 191 -23.07 6.56 15.35
N ARG A 192 -23.67 6.11 16.46
CA ARG A 192 -23.23 6.54 17.79
C ARG A 192 -21.82 5.97 18.02
N PRO A 193 -20.82 6.79 18.38
CA PRO A 193 -19.54 6.28 18.83
C PRO A 193 -19.77 5.43 20.08
N LEU A 194 -19.32 4.18 20.05
CA LEU A 194 -19.13 3.38 21.25
C LEU A 194 -17.76 3.79 21.80
N ASP A 195 -17.76 4.37 22.99
CA ASP A 195 -16.56 4.72 23.75
C ASP A 195 -15.73 3.46 24.06
N SER A 196 -14.48 3.47 23.60
CA SER A 196 -13.39 2.73 24.23
C SER A 196 -12.14 3.63 24.21
N SER A 197 -11.71 4.01 25.41
CA SER A 197 -10.65 4.95 25.76
C SER A 197 -9.32 4.78 25.01
N ASN A 198 -8.81 5.84 24.37
CA ASN A 198 -7.59 6.56 24.82
C ASN A 198 -7.10 7.63 23.81
N ILE A 199 -6.94 8.84 24.36
CA ILE A 199 -5.99 9.93 24.02
C ILE A 199 -6.24 10.75 22.74
N GLY A 200 -6.75 11.99 22.96
CA GLY A 200 -6.17 13.20 22.36
C GLY A 200 -7.05 14.07 21.45
N SER A 201 -7.85 14.96 22.06
CA SER A 201 -8.19 16.35 21.64
C SER A 201 -8.51 16.61 20.15
N GLY A 202 -9.71 16.96 19.68
CA GLY A 202 -10.72 17.87 20.23
C GLY A 202 -10.78 19.15 19.37
N LEU A 203 -11.82 19.32 18.54
CA LEU A 203 -12.60 20.57 18.38
C LEU A 203 -13.80 20.35 17.44
N GLU A 204 -14.95 20.86 17.88
CA GLU A 204 -16.28 20.71 17.32
C GLU A 204 -16.60 21.62 16.13
N GLY A 205 -17.74 21.34 15.47
CA GLY A 205 -18.42 22.28 14.59
C GLY A 205 -19.59 21.64 13.85
N LEU A 206 -20.74 21.51 14.54
CA LEU A 206 -22.03 21.21 13.90
C LEU A 206 -22.41 22.30 12.89
N ASN A 207 -23.05 21.91 11.79
CA ASN A 207 -24.44 22.33 11.52
C ASN A 207 -25.02 21.56 10.31
N GLY A 208 -26.21 21.01 10.51
CA GLY A 208 -27.04 20.48 9.44
C GLY A 208 -27.88 21.59 8.81
N ASN A 209 -28.23 21.43 7.54
CA ASN A 209 -29.63 21.30 7.13
C ASN A 209 -29.75 20.95 5.65
N THR A 210 -30.80 20.19 5.39
CA THR A 210 -31.38 19.84 4.10
C THR A 210 -31.88 21.06 3.33
N VAL A 211 -31.63 21.11 2.02
CA VAL A 211 -32.57 21.34 0.87
C VAL A 211 -31.73 21.56 -0.41
N ALA A 212 -32.21 21.01 -1.53
CA ALA A 212 -31.56 20.92 -2.85
C ALA A 212 -31.44 22.28 -3.61
N PRO A 213 -31.18 22.29 -4.93
CA PRO A 213 -29.90 22.12 -5.62
C PRO A 213 -29.46 23.43 -6.32
N GLY A 214 -28.14 23.66 -6.43
CA GLY A 214 -27.64 24.71 -7.33
C GLY A 214 -26.33 25.36 -6.88
N SER A 215 -25.49 25.62 -7.87
CA SER A 215 -24.29 26.47 -7.83
C SER A 215 -23.01 25.88 -7.25
N SER A 216 -22.14 25.54 -8.21
CA SER A 216 -20.68 25.69 -8.22
C SER A 216 -20.09 26.53 -7.07
N GLY A 217 -19.19 25.89 -6.31
CA GLY A 217 -18.37 26.53 -5.29
C GLY A 217 -17.17 25.64 -4.98
N PHE A 218 -16.06 25.98 -5.60
CA PHE A 218 -14.73 25.42 -5.44
C PHE A 218 -14.34 25.26 -3.96
N SER A 219 -14.01 24.05 -3.51
CA SER A 219 -13.28 23.84 -2.26
C SER A 219 -12.22 22.76 -2.45
N LEU A 220 -11.19 23.12 -3.22
CA LEU A 220 -9.85 22.56 -3.09
C LEU A 220 -9.21 23.14 -1.83
N THR A 221 -9.71 22.77 -0.65
CA THR A 221 -8.91 22.94 0.57
C THR A 221 -7.79 21.92 0.50
N LYS A 222 -6.60 22.41 0.11
CA LYS A 222 -5.31 21.74 0.23
C LYS A 222 -5.27 20.95 1.54
N GLN A 223 -5.47 19.63 1.45
CA GLN A 223 -5.11 18.74 2.53
C GLN A 223 -3.61 18.95 2.74
N LEU A 224 -3.26 19.55 3.88
CA LEU A 224 -1.91 19.63 4.39
C LEU A 224 -1.24 18.28 4.15
N LEU A 225 -0.20 18.30 3.30
CA LEU A 225 0.64 17.17 2.95
C LEU A 225 1.37 16.70 4.22
N HIS A 226 0.67 16.03 5.11
CA HIS A 226 1.34 15.15 6.05
C HIS A 226 1.92 14.04 5.18
N PRO A 227 3.25 13.84 5.19
CA PRO A 227 3.85 12.74 4.46
C PRO A 227 3.19 11.45 4.99
N ARG A 228 2.30 10.86 4.20
CA ARG A 228 1.73 9.56 4.52
C ARG A 228 2.89 8.60 4.54
N ILE A 229 3.30 8.19 5.73
CA ILE A 229 4.35 7.19 5.92
C ILE A 229 3.95 5.97 5.10
N THR A 230 4.70 5.73 4.02
CA THR A 230 4.45 4.59 3.15
C THR A 230 5.08 3.37 3.81
N ARG A 231 4.24 2.48 4.33
CA ARG A 231 4.71 1.27 5.00
C ARG A 231 5.19 0.25 3.96
N VAL A 232 6.42 -0.21 4.09
CA VAL A 232 6.93 -1.37 3.35
C VAL A 232 6.33 -2.64 3.94
N CYS A 233 5.90 -3.57 3.10
CA CYS A 233 5.35 -4.87 3.51
C CYS A 233 6.21 -6.02 3.00
N LEU A 234 6.03 -7.23 3.57
CA LEU A 234 6.74 -8.44 3.13
C LEU A 234 6.58 -8.71 1.62
N ARG A 235 5.42 -8.40 1.04
CA ARG A 235 5.19 -8.53 -0.40
C ARG A 235 6.13 -7.67 -1.24
N ASP A 236 6.48 -6.47 -0.76
CA ASP A 236 7.42 -5.59 -1.47
C ASP A 236 8.83 -6.19 -1.44
N LEU A 237 9.20 -6.79 -0.29
CA LEU A 237 10.48 -7.47 -0.13
C LEU A 237 10.58 -8.70 -1.03
N ILE A 238 9.55 -9.56 -1.06
CA ILE A 238 9.50 -10.72 -1.94
C ILE A 238 9.64 -10.28 -3.40
N PHE A 239 8.85 -9.30 -3.82
CA PHE A 239 8.92 -8.77 -5.19
C PHE A 239 10.32 -8.22 -5.51
N CYS A 240 10.92 -7.42 -4.61
CA CYS A 240 12.27 -6.90 -4.81
C CYS A 240 13.30 -8.03 -4.94
N MET A 241 13.20 -9.07 -4.12
CA MET A 241 14.12 -10.22 -4.14
C MET A 241 13.98 -11.07 -5.41
N GLU A 242 12.78 -11.19 -5.98
CA GLU A 242 12.54 -11.88 -7.24
C GLU A 242 13.22 -11.19 -8.43
N GLN A 243 13.27 -9.86 -8.43
CA GLN A 243 13.88 -9.09 -9.51
C GLN A 243 15.41 -9.03 -9.42
N GLU A 244 15.99 -9.18 -8.23
CA GLU A 244 17.44 -9.14 -8.07
C GLU A 244 18.10 -10.48 -8.44
N ARG A 245 19.04 -10.43 -9.39
CA ARG A 245 19.80 -11.61 -9.88
C ARG A 245 20.45 -12.43 -8.76
N GLU A 246 20.89 -11.77 -7.70
CA GLU A 246 21.60 -12.40 -6.58
C GLU A 246 20.65 -13.02 -5.55
N MET A 247 19.41 -12.52 -5.44
CA MET A 247 18.46 -12.97 -4.42
C MET A 247 17.34 -13.88 -4.95
N LYS A 248 17.10 -13.90 -6.27
CA LYS A 248 16.05 -14.69 -6.92
C LYS A 248 16.14 -16.22 -6.69
N HIS A 249 17.32 -16.71 -6.32
CA HIS A 249 17.56 -18.12 -6.00
C HIS A 249 18.06 -18.32 -4.56
N SER A 250 17.93 -17.29 -3.72
CA SER A 250 18.36 -17.35 -2.33
C SER A 250 17.40 -18.22 -1.50
N LEU A 251 17.96 -18.93 -0.52
CA LEU A 251 17.18 -19.68 0.46
C LEU A 251 16.24 -18.74 1.26
N THR A 252 16.64 -17.49 1.44
CA THR A 252 15.85 -16.45 2.11
C THR A 252 14.55 -16.18 1.36
N LEU A 253 14.59 -16.08 0.03
CA LEU A 253 13.39 -15.90 -0.79
C LEU A 253 12.46 -17.12 -0.67
N TYR A 254 13.02 -18.32 -0.79
CA TYR A 254 12.24 -19.56 -0.67
C TYR A 254 11.53 -19.65 0.68
N ARG A 255 12.22 -19.31 1.77
CA ARG A 255 11.62 -19.26 3.12
C ARG A 255 10.56 -18.16 3.26
N ALA A 256 10.71 -17.04 2.58
CA ALA A 256 9.73 -15.96 2.61
C ALA A 256 8.43 -16.33 1.87
N LEU A 257 8.52 -17.14 0.81
CA LEU A 257 7.36 -17.61 0.03
C LEU A 257 6.54 -18.69 0.75
N LEU A 258 7.12 -19.38 1.74
CA LEU A 258 6.46 -20.43 2.51
C LEU A 258 5.68 -19.92 3.74
N LYS A 259 5.62 -18.61 3.95
CA LYS A 259 4.87 -17.95 5.03
C LYS A 259 3.61 -17.28 4.50
#